data_AF-A0A9P6D312-F1
#
_entry.id   AF-A0A9P6D312-F1
#
_cell.length_a   1.000
_cell.length_b   1.000
_cell.length_c   1.000
_cell.angle_alpha   90.00
_cell.angle_beta   90.00
_cell.angle_gamma   90.00
#
_symmetry.space_group_name_H-M   'P 1'
#
loop_
_entity.id
_entity.type
_entity.pdbx_description
1 polymer ?
#
loop_
_entity_poly.entity_id
_entity_poly.type
_entity_poly.pdbx_seq_one_letter_code
_entity_poly.pdbx_strand_id
1 'polypeptide(L)'
;MAEHGKEYHEQLQEAVRNKLVLTEEQKETMKNPISHHEIERALKLSENNKAASIDRLTYELWKQLLKDEYHKIKTQVIQETPKVLEILKVLFNDIEEYGTNNGSNLAEGWLCLIYKKGD
;
A
#
# COMPACT_ATOMS: atom_id res chain seq x y z
N MET A 1 37.00 -24.34 1.56
CA MET A 1 36.36 -23.09 2.04
C MET A 1 35.22 -22.61 1.15
N ALA A 2 35.21 -22.85 -0.17
CA ALA A 2 34.13 -22.42 -1.06
C ALA A 2 32.84 -23.28 -1.01
N GLU A 3 32.91 -24.53 -0.56
CA GLU A 3 31.76 -25.45 -0.52
C GLU A 3 30.80 -25.19 0.65
N HIS A 4 31.30 -24.90 1.85
CA HIS A 4 30.46 -24.54 3.01
C HIS A 4 29.64 -23.26 2.80
N GLY A 5 30.13 -22.31 2.00
CA GLY A 5 29.39 -21.09 1.68
C GLY A 5 28.21 -21.34 0.72
N LYS A 6 28.32 -22.34 -0.16
CA LYS A 6 27.22 -22.75 -1.05
C LYS A 6 26.13 -23.50 -0.28
N GLU A 7 26.53 -24.44 0.56
CA GLU A 7 25.61 -25.26 1.36
C GLU A 7 24.78 -24.40 2.33
N TYR A 8 25.40 -23.40 2.97
CA TYR A 8 24.69 -22.45 3.83
C TYR A 8 23.72 -21.55 3.06
N HIS A 9 24.10 -21.09 1.85
CA HIS A 9 23.22 -20.30 0.99
C HIS A 9 22.01 -21.11 0.51
N GLU A 10 22.21 -22.38 0.20
CA GLU A 10 21.16 -23.30 -0.23
C GLU A 10 20.16 -23.59 0.91
N GLN A 11 20.67 -23.83 2.11
CA GLN A 11 19.85 -23.97 3.33
C GLN A 11 19.05 -22.71 3.65
N LEU A 12 19.62 -21.52 3.46
CA LEU A 12 18.91 -20.26 3.63
C LEU A 12 17.81 -20.08 2.58
N GLN A 13 18.09 -20.37 1.31
CA GLN A 13 17.08 -20.29 0.26
C GLN A 13 15.95 -21.28 0.50
N GLU A 14 16.25 -22.50 0.95
CA GLU A 14 15.25 -23.51 1.25
C GLU A 14 14.41 -23.18 2.49
N ALA A 15 15.03 -22.66 3.55
CA ALA A 15 14.31 -22.15 4.73
C ALA A 15 13.40 -20.97 4.39
N VAL A 16 13.85 -20.06 3.52
CA VAL A 16 13.04 -18.95 3.00
C VAL A 16 11.90 -19.48 2.13
N ARG A 17 12.16 -20.44 1.24
CA ARG A 17 11.14 -21.05 0.37
C ARG A 17 10.05 -21.76 1.18
N ASN A 18 10.44 -22.48 2.23
CA ASN A 18 9.51 -23.20 3.11
C ASN A 18 8.73 -22.27 4.06
N LYS A 19 9.25 -21.08 4.39
CA LYS A 19 8.52 -20.07 5.17
C LYS A 19 7.66 -19.11 4.33
N LEU A 20 7.89 -19.02 3.02
CA LEU A 20 7.19 -18.11 2.13
C LEU A 20 5.93 -18.71 1.48
N VAL A 21 5.59 -19.96 1.78
CA VAL A 21 4.34 -20.55 1.28
C VAL A 21 3.19 -20.00 2.10
N LEU A 22 2.41 -19.11 1.49
CA LEU A 22 1.16 -18.62 2.08
C LEU A 22 0.24 -19.81 2.40
N THR A 23 -0.38 -19.78 3.57
CA THR A 23 -1.45 -20.74 3.89
C THR A 23 -2.62 -20.53 2.92
N GLU A 24 -3.45 -21.55 2.71
CA GLU A 24 -4.65 -21.41 1.86
C GLU A 24 -5.57 -20.30 2.38
N GLU A 25 -5.66 -20.11 3.69
CA GLU A 25 -6.39 -19.01 4.31
C GLU A 25 -5.82 -17.63 3.94
N GLN A 26 -4.49 -17.49 3.95
CA GLN A 26 -3.83 -16.24 3.53
C GLN A 26 -4.03 -15.98 2.03
N LYS A 27 -3.94 -17.02 1.19
CA LYS A 27 -4.23 -16.89 -0.24
C LYS A 27 -5.66 -16.46 -0.50
N GLU A 28 -6.62 -17.03 0.22
CA GLU A 28 -8.03 -16.66 0.09
C GLU A 28 -8.26 -15.22 0.57
N THR A 29 -7.58 -14.82 1.66
CA THR A 29 -7.64 -13.45 2.17
C THR A 29 -7.13 -12.44 1.14
N MET A 30 -6.01 -12.75 0.48
CA MET A 30 -5.38 -11.89 -0.54
C MET A 30 -6.17 -11.80 -1.85
N LYS A 31 -7.18 -12.65 -2.08
CA LYS A 31 -8.08 -12.51 -3.24
C LYS A 31 -9.16 -11.46 -3.02
N ASN A 32 -9.37 -11.01 -1.78
CA ASN A 32 -10.42 -10.04 -1.49
C ASN A 32 -9.99 -8.64 -1.95
N PRO A 33 -10.88 -7.89 -2.63
CA PRO A 33 -10.62 -6.50 -2.96
C PRO A 33 -10.37 -5.67 -1.72
N ILE A 34 -9.49 -4.69 -1.83
CA ILE A 34 -9.17 -3.75 -0.75
C ILE A 34 -10.44 -2.99 -0.34
N SER A 35 -10.73 -3.02 0.96
CA SER A 35 -11.88 -2.35 1.56
C SER A 35 -11.57 -0.90 1.99
N HIS A 36 -12.62 -0.09 2.18
CA HIS A 36 -12.47 1.26 2.73
C HIS A 36 -11.80 1.27 4.10
N HIS A 37 -12.15 0.30 4.94
CA HIS A 37 -11.61 0.21 6.30
C HIS A 37 -10.12 -0.12 6.29
N GLU A 38 -9.65 -0.92 5.35
CA GLU A 38 -8.20 -1.19 5.19
C GLU A 38 -7.43 0.06 4.77
N ILE A 39 -7.97 0.84 3.82
CA ILE A 39 -7.38 2.11 3.40
C ILE A 39 -7.38 3.12 4.55
N GLU A 40 -8.51 3.26 5.25
CA GLU A 40 -8.61 4.15 6.41
C GLU A 40 -7.60 3.76 7.49
N ARG A 41 -7.49 2.46 7.80
CA ARG A 41 -6.52 1.94 8.76
C ARG A 41 -5.09 2.21 8.30
N ALA A 42 -4.76 1.93 7.04
CA ALA A 42 -3.43 2.18 6.49
C ALA A 42 -3.05 3.67 6.56
N LEU A 43 -3.98 4.57 6.21
CA LEU A 43 -3.77 6.01 6.34
C LEU A 43 -3.55 6.42 7.79
N LYS A 44 -4.32 5.90 8.75
CA LYS A 44 -4.12 6.21 10.18
C LYS A 44 -2.78 5.70 10.72
N LEU A 45 -2.34 4.53 10.28
CA LEU A 45 -1.09 3.89 10.71
C LEU A 45 0.16 4.42 10.00
N SER A 46 0.00 5.06 8.85
CA SER A 46 1.13 5.62 8.11
C SER A 46 1.92 6.62 8.96
N GLU A 47 3.21 6.75 8.71
CA GLU A 47 4.07 7.62 9.51
C GLU A 47 3.80 9.11 9.23
N ASN A 48 4.17 9.96 10.19
CA ASN A 48 4.20 11.41 10.02
C ASN A 48 5.67 11.87 9.95
N ASN A 49 5.92 12.96 9.25
CA ASN A 49 7.19 13.66 9.10
C ASN A 49 8.31 12.83 8.45
N LYS A 50 7.97 11.79 7.67
CA LYS A 50 8.95 11.14 6.79
C LYS A 50 9.19 12.01 5.57
N ALA A 51 10.44 12.01 5.10
CA ALA A 51 10.82 12.72 3.88
C ALA A 51 9.84 12.32 2.77
N ALA A 52 9.21 13.33 2.18
CA ALA A 52 8.30 13.13 1.08
C ALA A 52 9.01 12.33 -0.01
N SER A 53 8.29 11.40 -0.65
CA SER A 53 8.80 10.74 -1.86
C SER A 53 9.15 11.80 -2.92
N ILE A 54 9.73 11.36 -4.05
CA ILE A 54 10.14 12.19 -5.19
C ILE A 54 9.10 13.27 -5.58
N ASP A 55 7.80 13.00 -5.38
CA ASP A 55 6.69 13.89 -5.74
C ASP A 55 6.22 14.86 -4.64
N ARG A 56 6.89 14.91 -3.48
CA ARG A 56 6.59 15.81 -2.36
C ARG A 56 5.22 15.67 -1.70
N LEU A 57 4.37 14.75 -2.17
CA LEU A 57 3.09 14.43 -1.54
C LEU A 57 3.35 13.48 -0.37
N THR A 58 3.14 13.99 0.84
CA THR A 58 3.38 13.23 2.06
C THR A 58 2.09 12.56 2.55
N TYR A 59 2.21 11.56 3.43
CA TYR A 59 1.07 10.90 4.07
C TYR A 59 0.10 11.88 4.76
N GLU A 60 0.61 13.04 5.18
CA GLU A 60 -0.12 14.12 5.81
C GLU A 60 -1.16 14.73 4.89
N LEU A 61 -0.91 14.81 3.58
CA LEU A 61 -1.93 15.29 2.64
C LEU A 61 -3.14 14.38 2.67
N TRP A 62 -2.93 13.07 2.50
CA TRP A 62 -4.00 12.09 2.47
C TRP A 62 -4.75 12.01 3.81
N LYS A 63 -4.02 12.09 4.93
CA LYS A 63 -4.61 12.20 6.26
C LYS A 63 -5.44 13.48 6.43
N GLN A 64 -4.98 14.59 5.88
CA GLN A 64 -5.68 15.87 5.98
C GLN A 64 -6.96 15.87 5.14
N LEU A 65 -6.88 15.39 3.90
CA LEU A 65 -8.07 15.24 3.06
C LEU A 65 -9.10 14.30 3.68
N LEU A 66 -8.66 13.20 4.32
CA LEU A 66 -9.54 12.31 5.06
C LEU A 66 -10.21 13.00 6.27
N LYS A 67 -9.46 13.81 7.02
CA LYS A 67 -10.04 14.61 8.12
C LYS A 67 -11.06 15.61 7.61
N ASP A 68 -10.77 16.28 6.50
CA ASP A 68 -11.67 17.25 5.88
C ASP A 68 -12.95 16.57 5.38
N GLU A 69 -12.83 15.37 4.79
CA GLU A 69 -13.96 14.51 4.41
C GLU A 69 -14.86 14.22 5.63
N TYR A 70 -14.29 13.71 6.73
CA TYR A 70 -15.06 13.45 7.95
C TYR A 70 -15.69 14.71 8.55
N HIS A 71 -14.97 15.84 8.55
CA HIS A 71 -15.47 17.09 9.08
C HIS A 71 -16.71 17.56 8.30
N LYS A 72 -16.64 17.52 6.97
CA LYS A 72 -17.74 17.96 6.10
C LYS A 72 -18.96 17.04 6.17
N ILE A 73 -18.75 15.72 6.27
CA ILE A 73 -19.83 14.75 6.52
C ILE A 73 -20.53 15.09 7.85
N LYS A 74 -19.75 15.36 8.91
CA LYS A 74 -20.28 15.70 10.23
C LYS A 74 -21.05 17.03 10.23
N THR A 75 -20.59 18.02 9.46
CA THR A 75 -21.22 19.35 9.39
C THR A 75 -22.33 19.44 8.35
N GLN A 76 -22.69 18.34 7.67
CA GLN A 76 -23.69 18.28 6.59
C GLN A 76 -23.46 19.34 5.49
N VAL A 77 -22.20 19.69 5.24
CA VAL A 77 -21.87 20.65 4.18
C VAL A 77 -21.95 19.91 2.85
N ILE A 78 -23.01 20.15 2.09
CA ILE A 78 -23.30 19.56 0.76
C ILE A 78 -22.41 20.20 -0.32
N GLN A 79 -21.09 20.27 -0.09
CA GLN A 79 -20.14 20.62 -1.15
C GLN A 79 -19.50 19.34 -1.67
N GLU A 80 -19.19 19.33 -2.96
CA GLU A 80 -18.44 18.26 -3.65
C GLU A 80 -17.11 18.05 -2.94
N THR A 81 -17.11 17.15 -1.98
CA THR A 81 -15.93 16.79 -1.21
C THR A 81 -15.31 15.59 -1.88
N PRO A 82 -14.00 15.62 -2.19
CA PRO A 82 -13.32 14.44 -2.71
C PRO A 82 -13.52 13.30 -1.71
N LYS A 83 -14.13 12.19 -2.16
CA LYS A 83 -14.25 10.97 -1.36
C LYS A 83 -12.92 10.24 -1.41
N VAL A 84 -12.00 10.62 -0.54
CA VAL A 84 -10.60 10.16 -0.58
C VAL A 84 -10.53 8.65 -0.47
N LEU A 85 -11.32 8.07 0.44
CA LEU A 85 -11.38 6.62 0.62
C LEU A 85 -11.87 5.91 -0.65
N GLU A 86 -12.84 6.49 -1.35
CA GLU A 86 -13.34 5.91 -2.60
C GLU A 86 -12.32 6.01 -3.72
N ILE A 87 -11.67 7.17 -3.85
CA ILE A 87 -10.62 7.39 -4.86
C ILE A 87 -9.49 6.39 -4.68
N LEU A 88 -8.97 6.25 -3.46
CA LEU A 88 -7.88 5.31 -3.17
C LEU A 88 -8.34 3.86 -3.36
N LYS A 89 -9.57 3.52 -3.00
CA LYS A 89 -10.12 2.17 -3.18
C LYS A 89 -10.21 1.78 -4.63
N VAL A 90 -10.78 2.65 -5.47
CA VAL A 90 -10.89 2.41 -6.91
C VAL A 90 -9.49 2.28 -7.50
N LEU A 91 -8.58 3.19 -7.15
CA LEU A 91 -7.22 3.21 -7.68
C LEU A 91 -6.42 1.95 -7.33
N PHE A 92 -6.42 1.52 -6.06
CA PHE A 92 -5.65 0.33 -5.68
C PHE A 92 -6.24 -0.96 -6.24
N ASN A 93 -7.57 -1.11 -6.25
CA ASN A 93 -8.19 -2.30 -6.83
C ASN A 93 -7.98 -2.35 -8.36
N ASP A 94 -7.99 -1.21 -9.06
CA ASP A 94 -7.66 -1.13 -10.49
C ASP A 94 -6.22 -1.58 -10.76
N ILE A 95 -5.27 -1.14 -9.92
CA ILE A 95 -3.86 -1.59 -10.01
C ILE A 95 -3.71 -3.08 -9.69
N GLU A 96 -4.45 -3.61 -8.70
CA GLU A 96 -4.40 -5.04 -8.40
C GLU A 96 -4.98 -5.91 -9.54
N GLU A 97 -6.03 -5.44 -10.20
CA GLU A 97 -6.69 -6.17 -11.28
C GLU A 97 -5.94 -6.07 -12.61
N TYR A 98 -5.46 -4.87 -12.98
CA TYR A 98 -4.91 -4.58 -14.31
C TYR A 98 -3.40 -4.33 -14.31
N GLY A 99 -2.78 -4.21 -13.14
CA GLY A 99 -1.38 -3.81 -13.01
C GLY A 99 -1.18 -2.30 -13.22
N THR A 100 0.08 -1.87 -13.23
CA THR A 100 0.43 -0.47 -13.51
C THR A 100 0.71 -0.26 -15.00
N ASN A 101 0.43 0.95 -15.50
CA ASN A 101 0.78 1.31 -16.86
C ASN A 101 2.30 1.53 -16.97
N ASN A 102 2.97 0.79 -17.87
CA ASN A 102 4.42 0.86 -18.11
C ASN A 102 4.91 2.25 -18.57
N GLY A 103 4.03 3.10 -19.10
CA GLY A 103 4.34 4.49 -19.46
C GLY A 103 4.06 5.50 -18.35
N SER A 104 3.61 5.06 -17.17
CA SER A 104 3.29 5.93 -16.03
C SER A 104 4.33 5.82 -14.93
N ASN A 105 4.66 6.95 -14.32
CA ASN A 105 5.57 7.00 -13.17
C ASN A 105 4.81 6.82 -11.83
N LEU A 106 3.58 6.29 -11.88
CA LEU A 106 2.72 6.13 -10.70
C LEU A 106 3.37 5.23 -9.64
N ALA A 107 4.08 4.19 -10.10
CA ALA A 107 4.83 3.26 -9.25
C ALA A 107 6.15 3.85 -8.71
N GLU A 108 6.60 4.99 -9.24
CA GLU A 108 7.91 5.58 -8.90
C GLU A 108 7.87 6.51 -7.68
N GLY A 109 6.69 6.77 -7.09
CA GLY A 109 6.63 7.60 -5.89
C GLY A 109 5.26 8.15 -5.51
N TRP A 110 4.31 8.19 -6.45
CA TRP A 110 2.99 8.82 -6.26
C TRP A 110 2.10 8.07 -5.26
N LEU A 111 2.19 6.74 -5.26
CA LEU A 111 1.42 5.85 -4.38
C LEU A 111 2.31 5.10 -3.38
N CYS A 112 3.37 5.74 -2.91
CA CYS A 112 4.18 5.21 -1.79
C CYS A 112 3.40 5.21 -0.45
N LEU A 113 2.07 5.03 -0.48
CA LEU A 113 1.22 4.94 0.70
C LEU A 113 1.41 3.59 1.42
N ILE A 114 1.81 2.53 0.70
CA ILE A 114 1.90 1.17 1.26
C ILE A 114 3.09 0.37 0.70
N TYR A 115 3.72 0.81 -0.41
CA TYR A 115 4.77 0.04 -1.07
C TYR A 115 6.18 0.55 -0.71
N LYS A 116 6.91 -0.21 0.11
CA LYS A 116 8.37 -0.08 0.24
C LYS A 116 9.02 -1.17 -0.61
N LYS A 117 9.58 -0.81 -1.77
CA LYS A 117 10.50 -1.71 -2.48
C LYS A 117 11.91 -1.47 -1.96
N GLY A 118 12.57 -2.53 -1.50
CA GLY A 118 14.01 -2.53 -1.26
C GLY A 118 14.43 -2.37 0.20
N ASP A 119 13.98 -3.29 1.05
CA ASP A 119 14.92 -4.09 1.85
C ASP A 119 14.72 -5.56 1.47
#